data_AF-A0A2E7TP14-F1
#
_entry.id   AF-A0A2E7TP14-F1
#
_cell.length_a   1.000
_cell.length_b   1.000
_cell.length_c   1.000
_cell.angle_alpha   90.00
_cell.angle_beta   90.00
_cell.angle_gamma   90.00
#
_symmetry.space_group_name_H-M   'P 1'
#
loop_
_entity.id
_entity.type
_entity.pdbx_description
1 polymer ?
#
loop_
_entity_poly.entity_id
_entity_poly.type
_entity_poly.pdbx_seq_one_letter_code
_entity_poly.pdbx_strand_id
1 'polypeptide(L)'
;MRQIIILFLFFHSILNAQYLLPQPQEYNLLQGKFKITEEIKVRIPNSSEDLYQYTSRFIERMQYKSGIIFKTHEPQDTSTSKEIVIITNKFSENLDLETNESYSINISSSIIKITSENNVGAYRAMETLLQLINTDKGEAFFINCNIIDKPRFKWRGLLVDVCRHWIPLDIIKRNIDAMASVKMNVLHLHLTDDQGFRIESKKFPKLHEMGSDGKYYTQNEIKDIIKYANERGVRVVPEFDIPGHISSWLVGYPKLASIDQNYELPKGYGVFKATLNPSQDFTYRFLDTLLTEMCLLFPDKYFHIGGDEILVN
;
A
#
# COMPACT_ATOMS: atom_id res chain seq x y z
N MET A 1 49.68 10.79 -52.83
CA MET A 1 48.65 11.27 -51.88
C MET A 1 48.22 10.09 -51.02
N ARG A 2 48.58 10.08 -49.73
CA ARG A 2 48.15 9.03 -48.78
C ARG A 2 46.76 9.41 -48.26
N GLN A 3 45.75 8.59 -48.54
CA GLN A 3 44.43 8.71 -47.92
C GLN A 3 44.49 8.13 -46.50
N ILE A 4 44.21 8.98 -45.51
CA ILE A 4 44.02 8.58 -44.12
C ILE A 4 42.52 8.28 -43.96
N ILE A 5 42.17 7.02 -43.73
CA ILE A 5 40.81 6.61 -43.37
C ILE A 5 40.69 6.76 -41.85
N ILE A 6 39.91 7.74 -41.40
CA ILE A 6 39.53 7.91 -40.00
C ILE A 6 38.28 7.06 -39.78
N LEU A 7 38.45 5.92 -39.10
CA LEU A 7 37.36 5.06 -38.69
C LEU A 7 36.73 5.63 -37.40
N PHE A 8 35.57 6.29 -37.51
CA PHE A 8 34.79 6.68 -36.34
C PHE A 8 34.11 5.43 -35.75
N LEU A 9 34.67 4.91 -34.67
CA LEU A 9 34.01 3.91 -33.82
C LEU A 9 32.85 4.60 -33.07
N PHE A 10 31.64 4.50 -33.63
CA PHE A 10 30.42 4.79 -32.89
C PHE A 10 30.20 3.69 -31.85
N PHE A 11 30.66 3.91 -30.62
CA PHE A 11 30.15 3.17 -29.48
C PHE A 11 28.66 3.49 -29.34
N HIS A 12 27.80 2.57 -29.78
CA HIS A 12 26.40 2.57 -29.39
C HIS A 12 26.36 2.25 -27.89
N SER A 13 26.44 3.28 -27.04
CA SER A 13 25.96 3.16 -25.68
C SER A 13 24.44 3.01 -25.78
N ILE A 14 23.96 1.76 -25.81
CA ILE A 14 22.55 1.48 -25.55
C ILE A 14 22.34 1.91 -24.10
N LEU A 15 21.85 3.13 -23.91
CA LEU A 15 21.32 3.58 -22.63
C LEU A 15 20.02 2.81 -22.40
N ASN A 16 20.13 1.58 -21.91
CA ASN A 16 19.01 0.91 -21.27
C ASN A 16 18.86 1.58 -19.90
N ALA A 17 18.21 2.74 -19.88
CA ALA A 17 17.80 3.37 -18.64
C ALA A 17 16.68 2.49 -18.04
N GLN A 18 17.06 1.59 -17.14
CA GLN A 18 16.09 0.89 -16.31
C GLN A 18 15.54 1.92 -15.30
N TYR A 19 14.37 2.48 -15.62
CA TYR A 19 13.74 3.47 -14.76
C TYR A 19 13.09 2.76 -13.58
N LEU A 20 13.77 2.79 -12.44
CA LEU A 20 13.20 2.39 -11.16
C LEU A 20 12.25 3.48 -10.66
N LEU A 21 11.08 3.06 -10.18
CA LEU A 21 10.07 3.95 -9.59
C LEU A 21 9.66 3.43 -8.20
N PRO A 22 9.85 4.22 -7.14
CA PRO A 22 10.64 5.46 -7.07
C PRO A 22 12.11 5.25 -7.39
N GLN A 23 12.80 6.30 -7.84
CA GLN A 23 14.25 6.28 -8.01
C GLN A 23 14.92 6.04 -6.64
N PRO A 24 15.77 5.02 -6.49
CA PRO A 24 16.48 4.76 -5.24
C PRO A 24 17.45 5.89 -4.89
N GLN A 25 17.76 6.03 -3.60
CA GLN A 25 18.76 6.99 -3.14
C GLN A 25 20.14 6.78 -3.79
N GLU A 26 20.59 5.52 -3.88
CA GLU A 26 21.84 5.16 -4.55
C GLU A 26 21.63 3.93 -5.45
N TYR A 27 22.16 4.00 -6.68
CA TYR A 27 22.10 2.92 -7.67
C TYR A 27 23.39 2.85 -8.49
N ASN A 28 24.21 1.82 -8.23
CA ASN A 28 25.51 1.64 -8.86
C ASN A 28 25.52 0.37 -9.73
N LEU A 29 25.61 0.53 -11.04
CA LEU A 29 25.72 -0.59 -11.98
C LEU A 29 27.11 -1.25 -11.91
N LEU A 30 27.13 -2.57 -12.01
CA LEU A 30 28.33 -3.40 -12.03
C LEU A 30 28.36 -4.25 -13.30
N GLN A 31 29.53 -4.80 -13.63
CA GLN A 31 29.66 -5.74 -14.74
C GLN A 31 29.07 -7.11 -14.38
N GLY A 32 28.48 -7.76 -15.39
CA GLY A 32 27.91 -9.10 -15.28
C GLY A 32 26.40 -9.12 -15.11
N LYS A 33 25.86 -10.35 -15.08
CA LYS A 33 24.42 -10.62 -15.00
C LYS A 33 24.18 -11.80 -14.07
N PHE A 34 23.12 -11.71 -13.27
CA PHE A 34 22.53 -12.85 -12.59
C PHE A 34 21.45 -13.45 -13.50
N LYS A 35 21.62 -14.69 -13.97
CA LYS A 35 20.58 -15.35 -14.78
C LYS A 35 19.47 -15.91 -13.89
N ILE A 36 18.23 -15.59 -14.22
CA ILE A 36 17.04 -16.21 -13.62
C ILE A 36 16.82 -17.52 -14.37
N THR A 37 16.70 -18.62 -13.62
CA THR A 37 16.50 -19.97 -14.17
C THR A 37 15.46 -20.70 -13.34
N GLU A 38 14.94 -21.83 -13.82
CA GLU A 38 13.99 -22.67 -13.07
C GLU A 38 14.52 -23.15 -11.71
N GLU A 39 15.85 -23.22 -11.55
CA GLU A 39 16.56 -23.65 -10.34
C GLU A 39 16.76 -22.56 -9.28
N ILE A 40 16.34 -21.32 -9.56
CA ILE A 40 16.55 -20.22 -8.62
C ILE A 40 15.82 -20.51 -7.31
N LYS A 41 16.51 -20.27 -6.18
CA LYS A 41 15.91 -20.34 -4.86
C LYS A 41 15.82 -18.96 -4.24
N VAL A 42 14.69 -18.69 -3.58
CA VAL A 42 14.54 -17.52 -2.71
C VAL A 42 14.62 -18.02 -1.26
N ARG A 43 15.63 -17.56 -0.54
CA ARG A 43 15.97 -18.03 0.79
C ARG A 43 15.68 -16.97 1.85
N ILE A 44 15.02 -17.39 2.93
CA ILE A 44 14.83 -16.63 4.16
C ILE A 44 15.55 -17.40 5.27
N PRO A 45 16.75 -16.98 5.70
CA PRO A 45 17.48 -17.68 6.76
C PRO A 45 16.66 -17.74 8.06
N ASN A 46 16.65 -18.91 8.70
CA ASN A 46 15.93 -19.16 9.95
C ASN A 46 14.40 -19.05 9.83
N SER A 47 13.86 -19.11 8.61
CA SER A 47 12.42 -19.29 8.32
C SER A 47 11.46 -18.45 9.19
N SER A 48 11.59 -17.12 9.17
CA SER A 48 10.55 -16.25 9.77
C SER A 48 9.25 -16.45 8.99
N GLU A 49 8.24 -17.01 9.67
CA GLU A 49 6.88 -17.19 9.14
C GLU A 49 6.30 -15.85 8.62
N ASP A 50 6.76 -14.74 9.18
CA ASP A 50 6.26 -13.40 8.90
C ASP A 50 6.71 -12.82 7.54
N LEU A 51 7.79 -13.34 6.96
CA LEU A 51 8.21 -12.99 5.60
C LEU A 51 7.64 -13.95 4.55
N TYR A 52 7.14 -15.10 4.98
CA TYR A 52 6.80 -16.21 4.09
C TYR A 52 5.78 -15.78 3.04
N GLN A 53 4.61 -15.30 3.49
CA GLN A 53 3.48 -14.95 2.59
C GLN A 53 3.86 -13.91 1.53
N TYR A 54 4.55 -12.84 1.93
CA TYR A 54 4.96 -11.81 0.99
C TYR A 54 6.05 -12.32 0.04
N THR A 55 6.96 -13.17 0.53
CA THR A 55 8.00 -13.76 -0.30
C THR A 55 7.42 -14.76 -1.31
N SER A 56 6.41 -15.56 -0.94
CA SER A 56 5.66 -16.41 -1.87
C SER A 56 5.01 -15.60 -2.99
N ARG A 57 4.38 -14.46 -2.65
CA ARG A 57 3.86 -13.52 -3.65
C ARG A 57 4.96 -12.91 -4.53
N PHE A 58 6.12 -12.60 -3.97
CA PHE A 58 7.27 -12.11 -4.73
C PHE A 58 7.77 -13.18 -5.72
N ILE A 59 7.86 -14.45 -5.31
CA ILE A 59 8.22 -15.59 -6.15
C ILE A 59 7.22 -15.73 -7.31
N GLU A 60 5.91 -15.68 -7.02
CA GLU A 60 4.86 -15.70 -8.04
C GLU A 60 5.03 -14.56 -9.07
N ARG A 61 5.22 -13.33 -8.60
CA ARG A 61 5.40 -12.16 -9.48
C ARG A 61 6.70 -12.21 -10.27
N MET A 62 7.75 -12.81 -9.71
CA MET A 62 8.99 -13.08 -10.44
C MET A 62 8.76 -14.04 -11.61
N GLN A 63 8.04 -15.13 -11.40
CA GLN A 63 7.72 -16.09 -12.47
C GLN A 63 6.91 -15.39 -13.58
N TYR A 64 5.90 -14.61 -13.22
CA TYR A 64 5.10 -13.85 -14.18
C TYR A 64 5.94 -12.85 -15.01
N LYS A 65 6.82 -12.09 -14.35
CA LYS A 65 7.66 -11.07 -15.03
C LYS A 65 8.79 -11.68 -15.85
N SER A 66 9.38 -12.77 -15.39
CA SER A 66 10.50 -13.44 -16.08
C SER A 66 10.04 -14.38 -17.19
N GLY A 67 8.81 -14.88 -17.13
CA GLY A 67 8.31 -15.94 -18.01
C GLY A 67 8.91 -17.32 -17.69
N ILE A 68 9.58 -17.48 -16.55
CA ILE A 68 10.22 -18.72 -16.12
C ILE A 68 9.41 -19.32 -14.97
N ILE A 69 9.05 -20.60 -15.09
CA ILE A 69 8.43 -21.38 -14.02
C ILE A 69 9.55 -21.94 -13.13
N PHE A 70 9.48 -21.68 -11.82
CA PHE A 70 10.49 -22.16 -10.89
C PHE A 70 10.14 -23.55 -10.37
N LYS A 71 11.15 -24.37 -10.06
CA LYS A 71 10.95 -25.69 -9.43
C LYS A 71 10.44 -25.58 -8.00
N THR A 72 10.69 -24.46 -7.36
CA THR A 72 10.23 -24.18 -6.00
C THR A 72 9.40 -22.90 -6.02
N HIS A 73 8.17 -22.99 -5.56
CA HIS A 73 7.22 -21.87 -5.53
C HIS A 73 7.15 -21.17 -4.17
N GLU A 74 7.92 -21.66 -3.20
CA GLU A 74 7.88 -21.22 -1.82
C GLU A 74 9.28 -20.86 -1.31
N PRO A 75 9.38 -19.94 -0.33
CA PRO A 75 10.64 -19.60 0.30
C PRO A 75 11.32 -20.84 0.90
N GLN A 76 12.66 -20.86 0.85
CA GLN A 76 13.49 -21.95 1.35
C GLN A 76 14.41 -21.47 2.48
N ASP A 77 14.99 -22.40 3.24
CA ASP A 77 16.04 -22.09 4.24
C ASP A 77 17.41 -22.70 3.88
N THR A 78 17.48 -23.53 2.83
CA THR A 78 18.73 -24.17 2.41
C THR A 78 19.49 -23.31 1.42
N SER A 79 20.77 -23.06 1.71
CA SER A 79 21.63 -22.26 0.84
C SER A 79 22.06 -23.03 -0.41
N THR A 80 22.19 -22.32 -1.53
CA THR A 80 22.73 -22.86 -2.79
C THR A 80 23.72 -21.89 -3.44
N SER A 81 24.40 -22.35 -4.49
CA SER A 81 25.34 -21.52 -5.27
C SER A 81 24.67 -20.44 -6.12
N LYS A 82 23.33 -20.52 -6.30
CA LYS A 82 22.51 -19.54 -7.02
C LYS A 82 21.20 -19.27 -6.27
N GLU A 83 21.17 -18.15 -5.56
CA GLU A 83 20.04 -17.81 -4.71
C GLU A 83 19.79 -16.30 -4.62
N ILE A 84 18.55 -15.96 -4.27
CA ILE A 84 18.16 -14.68 -3.71
C ILE A 84 18.05 -14.90 -2.20
N VAL A 85 18.91 -14.28 -1.40
CA VAL A 85 18.84 -14.36 0.07
C VAL A 85 18.27 -13.06 0.62
N ILE A 86 17.26 -13.17 1.48
CA ILE A 86 16.62 -12.06 2.18
C ILE A 86 17.02 -12.11 3.65
N ILE A 87 17.76 -11.11 4.13
CA ILE A 87 18.22 -11.05 5.52
C ILE A 87 17.57 -9.86 6.22
N THR A 88 16.83 -10.14 7.29
CA THR A 88 16.18 -9.16 8.16
C THR A 88 16.64 -9.34 9.60
N ASN A 89 16.81 -8.24 10.34
CA ASN A 89 17.27 -8.30 11.74
C ASN A 89 16.12 -8.40 12.75
N LYS A 90 14.94 -7.86 12.42
CA LYS A 90 13.79 -7.75 13.31
C LYS A 90 12.49 -8.00 12.54
N PHE A 91 11.44 -8.31 13.27
CA PHE A 91 10.08 -8.28 12.74
C PHE A 91 9.34 -7.04 13.24
N SER A 92 8.59 -6.38 12.37
CA SER A 92 7.70 -5.26 12.69
C SER A 92 6.25 -5.70 12.45
N GLU A 93 5.57 -6.09 13.53
CA GLU A 93 4.18 -6.60 13.50
C GLU A 93 3.18 -5.50 13.14
N ASN A 94 3.25 -4.38 13.85
CA ASN A 94 2.37 -3.23 13.66
C ASN A 94 3.16 -2.07 13.05
N LEU A 95 2.69 -1.58 11.91
CA LEU A 95 3.29 -0.47 11.19
C LEU A 95 2.88 0.87 11.81
N ASP A 96 3.81 1.81 11.87
CA ASP A 96 3.56 3.19 12.27
C ASP A 96 4.42 4.18 11.47
N LEU A 97 4.36 5.46 11.82
CA LEU A 97 5.11 6.52 11.12
C LEU A 97 6.64 6.35 11.23
N GLU A 98 7.12 5.70 12.30
CA GLU A 98 8.54 5.55 12.60
C GLU A 98 9.12 4.22 12.09
N THR A 99 8.29 3.38 11.48
CA THR A 99 8.71 2.11 10.91
C THR A 99 9.82 2.32 9.89
N ASN A 100 10.97 1.67 10.12
CA ASN A 100 12.11 1.76 9.21
C ASN A 100 11.79 1.02 7.90
N GLU A 101 11.94 1.70 6.76
CA GLU A 101 11.70 1.15 5.42
C GLU A 101 12.98 1.09 4.57
N SER A 102 14.15 1.28 5.19
CA SER A 102 15.44 1.23 4.50
C SER A 102 15.86 -0.20 4.16
N TYR A 103 16.58 -0.33 3.04
CA TYR A 103 17.09 -1.60 2.56
C TYR A 103 18.33 -1.41 1.67
N SER A 104 19.05 -2.51 1.46
CA SER A 104 20.08 -2.61 0.43
C SER A 104 19.90 -3.88 -0.42
N ILE A 105 20.32 -3.78 -1.68
CA ILE A 105 20.34 -4.89 -2.64
C ILE A 105 21.74 -4.97 -3.24
N ASN A 106 22.36 -6.14 -3.16
CA ASN A 106 23.60 -6.46 -3.89
C ASN A 106 23.29 -7.59 -4.88
N ILE A 107 23.42 -7.30 -6.18
CA ILE A 107 23.23 -8.27 -7.27
C ILE A 107 24.62 -8.61 -7.82
N SER A 108 25.05 -9.86 -7.62
CA SER A 108 26.24 -10.44 -8.23
C SER A 108 25.85 -11.52 -9.23
N SER A 109 26.81 -12.08 -9.98
CA SER A 109 26.51 -13.13 -10.98
C SER A 109 26.08 -14.48 -10.37
N SER A 110 26.25 -14.68 -9.06
CA SER A 110 25.90 -15.92 -8.35
C SER A 110 24.85 -15.72 -7.26
N ILE A 111 24.85 -14.60 -6.55
CA ILE A 111 23.95 -14.37 -5.42
C ILE A 111 23.33 -12.97 -5.52
N ILE A 112 22.03 -12.89 -5.20
CA ILE A 112 21.36 -11.63 -4.89
C ILE A 112 21.12 -11.57 -3.39
N LYS A 113 21.62 -10.52 -2.74
CA LYS A 113 21.46 -10.31 -1.30
C LYS A 113 20.59 -9.09 -1.05
N ILE A 114 19.46 -9.30 -0.40
CA ILE A 114 18.62 -8.25 0.20
C ILE A 114 18.97 -8.16 1.69
N THR A 115 19.16 -6.96 2.20
CA THR A 115 19.37 -6.72 3.64
C THR A 115 18.54 -5.52 4.10
N SER A 116 17.83 -5.66 5.21
CA SER A 116 17.04 -4.60 5.82
C SER A 116 16.97 -4.76 7.33
N GLU A 117 16.56 -3.70 8.05
CA GLU A 117 16.36 -3.80 9.50
C GLU A 117 15.18 -4.72 9.83
N ASN A 118 14.08 -4.62 9.08
CA ASN A 118 12.86 -5.36 9.31
C ASN A 118 12.25 -5.93 8.01
N ASN A 119 11.11 -6.60 8.16
CA ASN A 119 10.29 -7.12 7.07
C ASN A 119 9.84 -6.03 6.08
N VAL A 120 9.53 -4.83 6.54
CA VAL A 120 9.03 -3.74 5.68
C VAL A 120 10.09 -3.28 4.69
N GLY A 121 11.34 -3.08 5.14
CA GLY A 121 12.46 -2.80 4.24
C GLY A 121 12.66 -3.94 3.22
N ALA A 122 12.49 -5.19 3.61
CA ALA A 122 12.58 -6.33 2.69
C ALA A 122 11.44 -6.31 1.65
N TYR A 123 10.22 -5.94 2.04
CA TYR A 123 9.11 -5.73 1.11
C TYR A 123 9.46 -4.67 0.07
N ARG A 124 10.00 -3.52 0.49
CA ARG A 124 10.44 -2.45 -0.44
C ARG A 124 11.55 -2.91 -1.37
N ALA A 125 12.49 -3.69 -0.87
CA ALA A 125 13.59 -4.26 -1.66
C ALA A 125 13.08 -5.22 -2.74
N MET A 126 12.15 -6.11 -2.40
CA MET A 126 11.53 -7.04 -3.33
C MET A 126 10.77 -6.31 -4.45
N GLU A 127 10.08 -5.21 -4.16
CA GLU A 127 9.43 -4.39 -5.19
C GLU A 127 10.43 -3.72 -6.13
N THR A 128 11.59 -3.27 -5.63
CA THR A 128 12.69 -2.80 -6.48
C THR A 128 13.26 -3.93 -7.33
N LEU A 129 13.47 -5.11 -6.75
CA LEU A 129 14.02 -6.25 -7.46
C LEU A 129 13.09 -6.70 -8.60
N LEU A 130 11.77 -6.69 -8.40
CA LEU A 130 10.80 -6.98 -9.46
C LEU A 130 10.87 -6.00 -10.64
N GLN A 131 11.26 -4.75 -10.41
CA GLN A 131 11.47 -3.76 -11.47
C GLN A 131 12.79 -3.96 -12.21
N LEU A 132 13.76 -4.67 -11.61
CA LEU A 132 15.08 -4.97 -12.18
C LEU A 132 15.09 -6.21 -13.09
N ILE A 133 14.01 -6.97 -13.16
CA ILE A 133 13.92 -8.14 -14.06
C ILE A 133 14.00 -7.65 -15.51
N ASN A 134 15.00 -8.13 -16.23
CA ASN A 134 15.17 -7.93 -17.66
C ASN A 134 14.87 -9.23 -18.39
N THR A 135 14.29 -9.12 -19.58
CA THR A 135 14.11 -10.22 -20.52
C THR A 135 14.72 -9.84 -21.87
N ASP A 136 15.62 -10.66 -22.39
CA ASP A 136 16.23 -10.48 -23.72
C ASP A 136 16.41 -11.84 -24.40
N LYS A 137 15.93 -11.97 -25.64
CA LYS A 137 16.07 -13.19 -26.47
C LYS A 137 15.74 -14.51 -25.74
N GLY A 138 14.72 -14.50 -24.89
CA GLY A 138 14.28 -15.69 -24.14
C GLY A 138 15.08 -15.98 -22.87
N GLU A 139 16.06 -15.15 -22.52
CA GLU A 139 16.73 -15.19 -21.21
C GLU A 139 16.12 -14.13 -20.27
N ALA A 140 15.88 -14.50 -19.02
CA ALA A 140 15.56 -13.56 -17.96
C ALA A 140 16.77 -13.37 -17.02
N PHE A 141 17.09 -12.14 -16.66
CA PHE A 141 18.26 -11.83 -15.85
C PHE A 141 18.12 -10.53 -15.06
N PHE A 142 18.98 -10.36 -14.07
CA PHE A 142 19.28 -9.08 -13.44
C PHE A 142 20.65 -8.59 -13.89
N ILE A 143 20.80 -7.29 -14.10
CA ILE A 143 22.12 -6.67 -14.28
C ILE A 143 22.74 -6.54 -12.88
N ASN A 144 24.03 -6.87 -12.74
CA ASN A 144 24.71 -6.74 -11.46
C ASN A 144 24.71 -5.27 -11.01
N CYS A 145 24.39 -5.02 -9.75
CA CYS A 145 24.31 -3.67 -9.21
C CYS A 145 24.32 -3.66 -7.68
N ASN A 146 24.58 -2.48 -7.11
CA ASN A 146 24.36 -2.17 -5.71
C ASN A 146 23.28 -1.09 -5.59
N ILE A 147 22.31 -1.31 -4.70
CA ILE A 147 21.28 -0.33 -4.34
C ILE A 147 21.29 -0.14 -2.84
N ILE A 148 21.23 1.13 -2.41
CA ILE A 148 20.94 1.53 -1.03
C ILE A 148 19.77 2.50 -1.12
N ASP A 149 18.73 2.25 -0.35
CA ASP A 149 17.51 3.04 -0.48
C ASP A 149 16.78 3.20 0.86
N LYS A 150 16.09 4.33 0.98
CA LYS A 150 15.17 4.67 2.06
C LYS A 150 14.23 5.78 1.59
N PRO A 151 12.99 5.84 2.09
CA PRO A 151 12.09 6.91 1.70
C PRO A 151 12.56 8.27 2.22
N ARG A 152 12.42 9.31 1.40
CA ARG A 152 12.61 10.72 1.83
C ARG A 152 11.56 11.14 2.87
N PHE A 153 10.31 10.75 2.65
CA PHE A 153 9.18 11.09 3.52
C PHE A 153 8.55 9.82 4.07
N LYS A 154 8.24 9.84 5.38
CA LYS A 154 7.63 8.72 6.11
C LYS A 154 6.16 8.48 5.74
N TRP A 155 5.44 9.51 5.29
CA TRP A 155 4.05 9.41 4.87
C TRP A 155 3.94 9.54 3.35
N ARG A 156 3.51 8.48 2.67
CA ARG A 156 3.33 8.43 1.20
C ARG A 156 1.97 7.82 0.92
N GLY A 157 0.95 8.67 0.92
CA GLY A 157 -0.44 8.25 1.05
C GLY A 157 -1.25 8.31 -0.25
N LEU A 158 -2.26 7.44 -0.34
CA LEU A 158 -3.36 7.51 -1.30
C LEU A 158 -4.66 7.67 -0.50
N LEU A 159 -5.44 8.71 -0.80
CA LEU A 159 -6.81 8.84 -0.32
C LEU A 159 -7.75 8.14 -1.31
N VAL A 160 -8.63 7.29 -0.80
CA VAL A 160 -9.69 6.64 -1.56
C VAL A 160 -11.05 7.03 -0.97
N ASP A 161 -11.84 7.75 -1.76
CA ASP A 161 -13.23 8.07 -1.47
C ASP A 161 -14.13 6.90 -1.88
N VAL A 162 -14.72 6.25 -0.88
CA VAL A 162 -15.67 5.15 -1.06
C VAL A 162 -17.13 5.60 -0.87
N CYS A 163 -17.34 6.88 -0.55
CA CYS A 163 -18.61 7.46 -0.14
C CYS A 163 -19.41 7.93 -1.34
N ARG A 164 -18.80 8.76 -2.20
CA ARG A 164 -19.46 9.31 -3.40
C ARG A 164 -19.79 8.21 -4.39
N HIS A 165 -18.91 7.22 -4.54
CA HIS A 165 -19.18 5.97 -5.24
C HIS A 165 -18.65 4.78 -4.46
N TRP A 166 -19.46 3.73 -4.37
CA TRP A 166 -19.06 2.49 -3.73
C TRP A 166 -17.90 1.82 -4.47
N ILE A 167 -16.88 1.42 -3.71
CA ILE A 167 -15.72 0.69 -4.21
C ILE A 167 -15.69 -0.70 -3.55
N PRO A 168 -15.91 -1.80 -4.28
CA PRO A 168 -15.85 -3.14 -3.71
C PRO A 168 -14.50 -3.54 -3.10
N LEU A 169 -14.52 -4.52 -2.20
CA LEU A 169 -13.35 -4.99 -1.43
C LEU A 169 -12.15 -5.39 -2.31
N ASP A 170 -12.37 -6.10 -3.41
CA ASP A 170 -11.32 -6.54 -4.34
C ASP A 170 -10.62 -5.34 -5.00
N ILE A 171 -11.35 -4.25 -5.23
CA ILE A 171 -10.83 -3.00 -5.77
C ILE A 171 -9.94 -2.28 -4.77
N ILE A 172 -10.28 -2.32 -3.47
CA ILE A 172 -9.40 -1.78 -2.42
C ILE A 172 -8.12 -2.60 -2.35
N LYS A 173 -8.23 -3.94 -2.34
CA LYS A 173 -7.08 -4.85 -2.29
C LYS A 173 -6.13 -4.67 -3.48
N ARG A 174 -6.63 -4.59 -4.71
CA ARG A 174 -5.75 -4.34 -5.88
C ARG A 174 -5.06 -2.97 -5.82
N ASN A 175 -5.69 -1.95 -5.23
CA ASN A 175 -5.06 -0.64 -5.06
C ASN A 175 -3.94 -0.70 -4.01
N ILE A 176 -4.13 -1.46 -2.93
CA ILE A 176 -3.08 -1.73 -1.95
C ILE A 176 -1.88 -2.45 -2.62
N ASP A 177 -2.13 -3.42 -3.51
CA ASP A 177 -1.07 -4.06 -4.31
C ASP A 177 -0.31 -3.05 -5.17
N ALA A 178 -1.02 -2.14 -5.83
CA ALA A 178 -0.42 -1.09 -6.65
C ALA A 178 0.40 -0.12 -5.80
N MET A 179 -0.14 0.34 -4.67
CA MET A 179 0.54 1.20 -3.69
C MET A 179 1.86 0.57 -3.24
N ALA A 180 1.84 -0.71 -2.85
CA ALA A 180 3.03 -1.44 -2.43
C ALA A 180 4.09 -1.50 -3.56
N SER A 181 3.65 -1.74 -4.80
CA SER A 181 4.51 -1.80 -5.99
C SER A 181 5.30 -0.51 -6.25
N VAL A 182 4.75 0.64 -5.83
CA VAL A 182 5.39 1.96 -5.92
C VAL A 182 5.82 2.51 -4.57
N LYS A 183 5.91 1.65 -3.55
CA LYS A 183 6.37 1.97 -2.19
C LYS A 183 5.55 3.05 -1.46
N MET A 184 4.29 3.26 -1.84
CA MET A 184 3.34 4.02 -1.02
C MET A 184 2.95 3.19 0.22
N ASN A 185 2.72 3.85 1.35
CA ASN A 185 2.62 3.17 2.64
C ASN A 185 1.45 3.61 3.53
N VAL A 186 0.58 4.52 3.06
CA VAL A 186 -0.63 4.92 3.80
C VAL A 186 -1.84 4.89 2.88
N LEU A 187 -2.80 4.04 3.19
CA LEU A 187 -4.13 4.07 2.60
C LEU A 187 -5.02 4.92 3.51
N HIS A 188 -5.41 6.09 3.03
CA HIS A 188 -6.38 6.94 3.69
C HIS A 188 -7.77 6.59 3.14
N LEU A 189 -8.62 6.00 3.97
CA LEU A 189 -9.99 5.61 3.58
C LEU A 189 -10.99 6.66 4.06
N HIS A 190 -11.54 7.41 3.12
CA HIS A 190 -12.63 8.34 3.37
C HIS A 190 -13.96 7.59 3.42
N LEU A 191 -14.40 7.25 4.64
CA LEU A 191 -15.43 6.25 4.93
C LEU A 191 -16.82 6.83 5.18
N THR A 192 -16.91 8.14 5.40
CA THR A 192 -18.20 8.82 5.56
C THR A 192 -18.22 10.15 4.83
N ASP A 193 -19.30 10.40 4.08
CA ASP A 193 -19.62 11.68 3.47
C ASP A 193 -21.15 11.85 3.36
N ASP A 194 -21.62 12.93 2.74
CA ASP A 194 -23.02 13.22 2.52
C ASP A 194 -23.75 12.07 1.80
N GLN A 195 -23.15 11.51 0.75
CA GLN A 195 -23.76 10.48 -0.10
C GLN A 195 -23.60 9.05 0.44
N GLY A 196 -22.87 8.85 1.55
CA GLY A 196 -22.67 7.50 2.05
C GLY A 196 -21.96 7.37 3.39
N PHE A 197 -22.48 6.51 4.25
CA PHE A 197 -21.81 5.97 5.43
C PHE A 197 -21.36 4.53 5.13
N ARG A 198 -20.05 4.31 4.93
CA ARG A 198 -19.53 3.12 4.23
C ARG A 198 -18.95 2.04 5.13
N ILE A 199 -19.28 2.08 6.43
CA ILE A 199 -18.75 1.13 7.41
C ILE A 199 -19.80 0.73 8.44
N GLU A 200 -19.78 -0.54 8.85
CA GLU A 200 -20.65 -1.07 9.90
C GLU A 200 -20.32 -0.48 11.28
N SER A 201 -21.33 0.11 11.92
CA SER A 201 -21.31 0.40 13.37
C SER A 201 -22.29 -0.52 14.08
N LYS A 202 -21.79 -1.28 15.06
CA LYS A 202 -22.60 -2.13 15.94
C LYS A 202 -23.28 -1.32 17.02
N LYS A 203 -22.71 -0.17 17.40
CA LYS A 203 -23.32 0.76 18.38
C LYS A 203 -24.45 1.58 17.77
N PHE A 204 -24.32 1.95 16.50
CA PHE A 204 -25.29 2.79 15.78
C PHE A 204 -25.66 2.20 14.40
N PRO A 205 -26.40 1.08 14.35
CA PRO A 205 -26.66 0.38 13.08
C PRO A 205 -27.34 1.23 12.01
N LYS A 206 -28.21 2.17 12.41
CA LYS A 206 -28.92 3.05 11.48
C LYS A 206 -28.00 3.92 10.62
N LEU A 207 -26.75 4.16 11.04
CA LEU A 207 -25.77 4.90 10.23
C LEU A 207 -25.55 4.21 8.88
N HIS A 208 -25.31 2.90 8.88
CA HIS A 208 -25.06 2.15 7.65
C HIS A 208 -26.34 1.51 7.10
N GLU A 209 -27.32 1.11 7.92
CA GLU A 209 -28.59 0.55 7.43
C GLU A 209 -29.39 1.57 6.60
N MET A 210 -29.33 2.86 6.96
CA MET A 210 -30.08 3.92 6.28
C MET A 210 -29.20 4.86 5.45
N GLY A 211 -27.93 5.02 5.82
CA GLY A 211 -27.01 5.97 5.19
C GLY A 211 -26.11 5.39 4.09
N SER A 212 -26.29 4.13 3.67
CA SER A 212 -25.35 3.46 2.76
C SER A 212 -25.96 2.90 1.46
N ASP A 213 -27.28 2.92 1.30
CA ASP A 213 -27.98 2.16 0.24
C ASP A 213 -27.61 0.66 0.20
N GLY A 214 -27.32 0.08 1.37
CA GLY A 214 -26.87 -1.31 1.50
C GLY A 214 -25.44 -1.57 1.02
N LYS A 215 -24.64 -0.51 0.78
CA LYS A 215 -23.25 -0.59 0.31
C LYS A 215 -22.30 -0.04 1.36
N TYR A 216 -21.77 -0.92 2.19
CA TYR A 216 -20.83 -0.62 3.27
C TYR A 216 -19.92 -1.82 3.51
N TYR A 217 -18.78 -1.59 4.16
CA TYR A 217 -17.92 -2.66 4.65
C TYR A 217 -18.37 -3.09 6.04
N THR A 218 -18.52 -4.39 6.26
CA THR A 218 -18.61 -4.95 7.61
C THR A 218 -17.31 -4.73 8.37
N GLN A 219 -17.34 -4.78 9.70
CA GLN A 219 -16.12 -4.66 10.49
C GLN A 219 -15.13 -5.81 10.21
N ASN A 220 -15.61 -6.98 9.78
CA ASN A 220 -14.75 -8.09 9.39
C ASN A 220 -14.03 -7.82 8.07
N GLU A 221 -14.71 -7.21 7.09
CA GLU A 221 -14.07 -6.79 5.83
C GLU A 221 -13.05 -5.68 6.06
N ILE A 222 -13.33 -4.74 6.98
CA ILE A 222 -12.34 -3.73 7.38
C ILE A 222 -11.09 -4.38 8.02
N LYS A 223 -11.26 -5.35 8.92
CA LYS A 223 -10.14 -6.10 9.49
C LYS A 223 -9.33 -6.83 8.42
N ASP A 224 -10.00 -7.41 7.43
CA ASP A 224 -9.37 -8.05 6.28
C ASP A 224 -8.60 -7.03 5.41
N ILE A 225 -9.14 -5.84 5.15
CA ILE A 225 -8.42 -4.74 4.48
C ILE A 225 -7.16 -4.36 5.28
N ILE A 226 -7.29 -4.14 6.58
CA ILE A 226 -6.16 -3.76 7.46
C ILE A 226 -5.08 -4.83 7.44
N LYS A 227 -5.46 -6.10 7.60
CA LYS A 227 -4.51 -7.23 7.53
C LYS A 227 -3.82 -7.29 6.18
N TYR A 228 -4.59 -7.23 5.10
CA TYR A 228 -4.08 -7.30 3.73
C TYR A 228 -3.12 -6.14 3.39
N ALA A 229 -3.41 -4.94 3.91
CA ALA A 229 -2.55 -3.77 3.83
C ALA A 229 -1.26 -3.94 4.64
N ASN A 230 -1.37 -4.43 5.88
CA ASN A 230 -0.23 -4.65 6.77
C ASN A 230 0.79 -5.62 6.15
N GLU A 231 0.31 -6.72 5.57
CA GLU A 231 1.11 -7.71 4.83
C GLU A 231 1.87 -7.12 3.63
N ARG A 232 1.50 -5.90 3.17
CA ARG A 232 2.14 -5.16 2.07
C ARG A 232 2.92 -3.94 2.54
N GLY A 233 3.07 -3.78 3.86
CA GLY A 233 3.70 -2.60 4.45
C GLY A 233 2.85 -1.33 4.29
N VAL A 234 1.53 -1.45 4.16
CA VAL A 234 0.62 -0.31 4.01
C VAL A 234 -0.20 -0.15 5.29
N ARG A 235 -0.17 1.05 5.88
CA ARG A 235 -0.99 1.48 7.00
C ARG A 235 -2.38 1.89 6.50
N VAL A 236 -3.42 1.68 7.30
CA VAL A 236 -4.79 2.11 6.96
C VAL A 236 -5.22 3.17 7.97
N VAL A 237 -5.47 4.38 7.47
CA VAL A 237 -5.95 5.53 8.25
C VAL A 237 -7.41 5.78 7.85
N PRO A 238 -8.37 5.63 8.78
CA PRO A 238 -9.76 5.93 8.50
C PRO A 238 -10.02 7.44 8.56
N GLU A 239 -11.04 7.86 7.82
CA GLU A 239 -11.62 9.19 7.94
C GLU A 239 -13.14 9.12 8.16
N PHE A 240 -13.56 9.86 9.17
CA PHE A 240 -14.96 10.14 9.49
C PHE A 240 -15.11 11.66 9.51
N ASP A 241 -15.52 12.23 8.38
CA ASP A 241 -15.58 13.67 8.21
C ASP A 241 -16.69 14.30 9.06
N ILE A 242 -16.28 15.22 9.93
CA ILE A 242 -17.14 15.96 10.86
C ILE A 242 -16.56 17.39 11.06
N PRO A 243 -17.40 18.41 11.33
CA PRO A 243 -18.84 18.32 11.56
C PRO A 243 -19.71 18.42 10.31
N GLY A 244 -19.13 18.69 9.14
CA GLY A 244 -19.81 18.75 7.84
C GLY A 244 -19.80 17.40 7.12
N HIS A 245 -20.22 17.36 5.86
CA HIS A 245 -20.23 16.13 5.06
C HIS A 245 -20.97 14.94 5.71
N ILE A 246 -22.06 15.22 6.43
CA ILE A 246 -22.74 14.23 7.28
C ILE A 246 -24.18 13.93 6.89
N SER A 247 -24.67 14.33 5.70
CA SER A 247 -26.07 14.06 5.31
C SER A 247 -26.47 12.59 5.50
N SER A 248 -25.57 11.65 5.19
CA SER A 248 -25.79 10.20 5.37
C SER A 248 -26.01 9.78 6.83
N TRP A 249 -25.40 10.47 7.79
CA TRP A 249 -25.56 10.19 9.22
C TRP A 249 -26.96 10.60 9.70
N LEU A 250 -27.43 11.74 9.19
CA LEU A 250 -28.66 12.39 9.62
C LEU A 250 -29.93 11.70 9.12
N VAL A 251 -29.82 10.83 8.11
CA VAL A 251 -30.93 9.96 7.68
C VAL A 251 -31.38 9.03 8.83
N GLY A 252 -30.42 8.43 9.54
CA GLY A 252 -30.69 7.55 10.68
C GLY A 252 -30.80 8.27 12.02
N TYR A 253 -30.09 9.40 12.17
CA TYR A 253 -29.96 10.15 13.42
C TYR A 253 -30.15 11.67 13.24
N PRO A 254 -31.34 12.14 12.82
CA PRO A 254 -31.57 13.56 12.51
C PRO A 254 -31.39 14.49 13.72
N LYS A 255 -31.51 13.96 14.95
CA LYS A 255 -31.28 14.72 16.20
C LYS A 255 -29.85 15.23 16.36
N LEU A 256 -28.90 14.74 15.57
CA LEU A 256 -27.52 15.24 15.55
C LEU A 256 -27.39 16.56 14.78
N ALA A 257 -28.38 16.92 13.96
CA ALA A 257 -28.28 18.04 13.03
C ALA A 257 -28.38 19.41 13.71
N SER A 258 -27.67 20.39 13.16
CA SER A 258 -27.85 21.81 13.50
C SER A 258 -29.17 22.37 12.96
N ILE A 259 -29.67 21.84 11.84
CA ILE A 259 -30.93 22.24 11.21
C ILE A 259 -31.94 21.11 11.40
N ASP A 260 -33.06 21.41 12.05
CA ASP A 260 -34.16 20.46 12.25
C ASP A 260 -34.98 20.32 10.96
N GLN A 261 -34.73 19.22 10.24
CA GLN A 261 -35.42 18.86 9.01
C GLN A 261 -35.31 17.36 8.76
N ASN A 262 -36.04 16.86 7.76
CA ASN A 262 -35.83 15.52 7.24
C ASN A 262 -34.59 15.49 6.34
N TYR A 263 -33.75 14.47 6.51
CA TYR A 263 -32.56 14.25 5.70
C TYR A 263 -32.72 13.01 4.83
N GLU A 264 -32.24 13.12 3.60
CA GLU A 264 -32.15 12.03 2.62
C GLU A 264 -30.72 11.99 2.07
N LEU A 265 -30.32 10.85 1.52
CA LEU A 265 -29.04 10.73 0.84
C LEU A 265 -29.01 11.63 -0.42
N PRO A 266 -28.07 12.58 -0.52
CA PRO A 266 -27.93 13.37 -1.72
C PRO A 266 -27.50 12.51 -2.91
N LYS A 267 -28.08 12.78 -4.08
CA LYS A 267 -27.76 12.07 -5.34
C LYS A 267 -26.80 12.83 -6.25
N GLY A 268 -26.50 14.08 -5.91
CA GLY A 268 -25.66 14.99 -6.69
C GLY A 268 -24.36 15.35 -5.98
N TYR A 269 -23.47 15.98 -6.74
CA TYR A 269 -22.24 16.58 -6.22
C TYR A 269 -22.52 17.97 -5.64
N GLY A 270 -21.75 18.34 -4.62
CA GLY A 270 -21.80 19.65 -4.01
C GLY A 270 -21.41 19.60 -2.54
N VAL A 271 -21.37 20.78 -1.93
CA VAL A 271 -21.20 20.96 -0.49
C VAL A 271 -22.58 21.22 0.11
N PHE A 272 -22.94 20.48 1.15
CA PHE A 272 -24.26 20.54 1.76
C PHE A 272 -24.23 21.22 3.13
N LYS A 273 -25.37 21.79 3.53
CA LYS A 273 -25.52 22.46 4.83
C LYS A 273 -25.73 21.50 6.01
N ALA A 274 -25.66 20.18 5.76
CA ALA A 274 -25.81 19.18 6.80
C ALA A 274 -24.60 19.23 7.74
N THR A 275 -24.81 19.71 8.96
CA THR A 275 -23.75 19.86 9.96
C THR A 275 -24.20 19.33 11.32
N LEU A 276 -23.28 18.68 12.05
CA LEU A 276 -23.52 18.30 13.44
C LEU A 276 -23.83 19.55 14.28
N ASN A 277 -24.67 19.40 15.31
CA ASN A 277 -24.97 20.48 16.24
C ASN A 277 -23.94 20.50 17.39
N PRO A 278 -23.00 21.47 17.41
CA PRO A 278 -21.98 21.52 18.44
C PRO A 278 -22.49 22.04 19.78
N SER A 279 -23.72 22.57 19.85
CA SER A 279 -24.30 23.12 21.08
C SER A 279 -24.99 22.07 21.96
N GLN A 280 -25.01 20.80 21.53
CA GLN A 280 -25.76 19.72 22.19
C GLN A 280 -24.81 18.69 22.78
N ASP A 281 -24.89 18.46 24.10
CA ASP A 281 -24.11 17.41 24.79
C ASP A 281 -24.35 16.01 24.22
N PHE A 282 -25.53 15.78 23.63
CA PHE A 282 -25.84 14.54 22.94
C PHE A 282 -24.89 14.26 21.77
N THR A 283 -24.50 15.30 21.00
CA THR A 283 -23.58 15.16 19.87
C THR A 283 -22.24 14.59 20.33
N TYR A 284 -21.66 15.14 21.39
CA TYR A 284 -20.37 14.67 21.91
C TYR A 284 -20.44 13.25 22.49
N ARG A 285 -21.53 12.89 23.19
CA ARG A 285 -21.72 11.52 23.68
C ARG A 285 -21.88 10.50 22.55
N PHE A 286 -22.56 10.90 21.47
CA PHE A 286 -22.68 10.09 20.27
C PHE A 286 -21.33 9.87 19.60
N LEU A 287 -20.57 10.96 19.37
CA LEU A 287 -19.24 10.92 18.77
C LEU A 287 -18.26 10.12 19.62
N ASP A 288 -18.24 10.30 20.94
CA ASP A 288 -17.37 9.55 21.86
C ASP A 288 -17.60 8.04 21.71
N THR A 289 -18.87 7.60 21.66
CA THR A 289 -19.22 6.19 21.50
C THR A 289 -18.84 5.66 20.11
N LEU A 290 -19.15 6.42 19.05
CA LEU A 290 -18.89 6.00 17.66
C LEU A 290 -17.38 5.96 17.38
N LEU A 291 -16.66 7.02 17.70
CA LEU A 291 -15.22 7.11 17.46
C LEU A 291 -14.46 6.11 18.32
N THR A 292 -14.90 5.82 19.55
CA THR A 292 -14.30 4.72 20.35
C THR A 292 -14.46 3.37 19.65
N GLU A 293 -15.62 3.07 19.10
CA GLU A 293 -15.83 1.83 18.32
C GLU A 293 -14.89 1.76 17.13
N MET A 294 -14.74 2.86 16.37
CA MET A 294 -13.91 2.89 15.16
C MET A 294 -12.41 2.87 15.51
N CYS A 295 -11.96 3.59 16.52
CA CYS A 295 -10.57 3.55 16.99
C CYS A 295 -10.15 2.16 17.50
N LEU A 296 -11.07 1.38 18.07
CA LEU A 296 -10.78 -0.02 18.44
C LEU A 296 -10.67 -0.95 17.22
N LEU A 297 -11.26 -0.56 16.09
CA LEU A 297 -11.22 -1.32 14.84
C LEU A 297 -9.96 -1.03 14.01
N PHE A 298 -9.50 0.23 13.99
CA PHE A 298 -8.33 0.67 13.24
C PHE A 298 -7.12 0.81 14.18
N PRO A 299 -6.07 -0.04 14.05
CA PRO A 299 -4.94 -0.05 14.98
C PRO A 299 -3.92 1.09 14.73
N ASP A 300 -4.09 1.89 13.69
CA ASP A 300 -3.18 3.00 13.39
C ASP A 300 -3.29 4.11 14.46
N LYS A 301 -2.17 4.77 14.76
CA LYS A 301 -2.11 5.88 15.73
C LYS A 301 -2.82 7.16 15.22
N TYR A 302 -3.16 7.21 13.94
CA TYR A 302 -3.84 8.34 13.30
C TYR A 302 -5.28 7.98 12.95
N PHE A 303 -6.17 8.91 13.24
CA PHE A 303 -7.59 8.86 12.88
C PHE A 303 -7.95 10.23 12.33
N HIS A 304 -8.49 10.30 11.11
CA HIS A 304 -8.83 11.55 10.46
C HIS A 304 -10.30 11.90 10.74
N ILE A 305 -10.56 13.15 11.08
CA ILE A 305 -11.91 13.64 11.40
C ILE A 305 -12.45 14.61 10.34
N GLY A 306 -11.76 14.75 9.21
CA GLY A 306 -12.10 15.69 8.14
C GLY A 306 -12.05 17.14 8.63
N GLY A 307 -13.19 17.82 8.54
CA GLY A 307 -13.37 19.20 9.02
C GLY A 307 -13.38 20.24 7.91
N ASP A 308 -13.54 19.82 6.67
CA ASP A 308 -13.61 20.68 5.51
C ASP A 308 -15.03 21.17 5.18
N GLU A 309 -15.06 22.22 4.34
CA GLU A 309 -16.24 22.78 3.68
C GLU A 309 -17.49 23.04 4.55
N ILE A 310 -17.29 23.46 5.80
CA ILE A 310 -18.39 23.84 6.70
C ILE A 310 -19.07 25.14 6.23
N LEU A 311 -20.25 25.00 5.64
CA LEU A 311 -21.07 26.13 5.23
C LEU A 311 -21.74 26.76 6.46
N VAL A 312 -21.33 27.98 6.80
CA VAL A 312 -21.98 28.79 7.85
C VAL A 312 -23.26 29.41 7.27
N ASN A 313 -24.37 29.31 8.00
CA ASN A 313 -25.60 30.05 7.70
C ASN A 313 -25.48 31.54 8.06
#